data_AF-A0A8T4EH96-F1
#
_entry.id   AF-A0A8T4EH96-F1
#
_cell.length_a   1.000
_cell.length_b   1.000
_cell.length_c   1.000
_cell.angle_alpha   90.00
_cell.angle_beta   90.00
_cell.angle_gamma   90.00
#
_symmetry.space_group_name_H-M   'P 1'
#
loop_
_entity.id
_entity.type
_entity.pdbx_description
1 polymer ?
#
loop_
_entity_poly.entity_id
_entity_poly.type
_entity_poly.pdbx_seq_one_letter_code
_entity_poly.pdbx_strand_id
1 'polypeptide(L)' 'MTKFPEAEARLIKGKFVCRKCKSAIRASNMMVIAGLVKCRKCKSRILRPVRKK' A
#
# COMPACT_ATOMS: atom_id res chain seq x y z
N MET A 1 -1.54 -0.70 -27.19
CA MET A 1 -0.80 -1.08 -25.97
C MET A 1 -1.72 -1.92 -25.10
N THR A 2 -1.63 -3.24 -25.24
CA THR A 2 -2.55 -4.19 -24.57
C THR A 2 -2.32 -4.16 -23.06
N LYS A 3 -3.35 -3.82 -22.28
CA LYS A 3 -3.26 -3.77 -20.83
C LYS A 3 -3.27 -5.21 -20.30
N PHE A 4 -2.13 -5.67 -19.79
CA PHE A 4 -2.03 -6.98 -19.17
C PHE A 4 -2.59 -6.90 -17.74
N PRO A 5 -3.62 -7.70 -17.40
CA PRO A 5 -4.22 -7.69 -16.06
C PRO A 5 -3.21 -8.04 -14.96
N GLU A 6 -2.21 -8.87 -15.26
CA GLU A 6 -1.11 -9.19 -14.34
C GLU A 6 -0.23 -7.97 -13.98
N ALA A 7 0.06 -7.11 -14.96
CA ALA A 7 0.87 -5.92 -14.73
C ALA A 7 0.15 -4.94 -13.81
N GLU A 8 -1.17 -4.82 -13.95
CA GLU A 8 -2.02 -4.00 -13.10
C GLU A 8 -2.14 -4.55 -11.68
N ALA A 9 -2.20 -5.87 -11.53
CA ALA A 9 -2.17 -6.53 -10.23
C ALA A 9 -0.85 -6.26 -9.49
N ARG A 10 0.30 -6.29 -10.19
CA ARG A 10 1.63 -5.96 -9.60
C ARG A 10 1.73 -4.52 -9.09
N LEU A 11 1.03 -3.58 -9.72
CA LEU A 11 1.05 -2.17 -9.31
C LEU A 11 0.32 -1.93 -7.97
N ILE A 12 -0.66 -2.77 -7.64
CA ILE A 12 -1.57 -2.57 -6.51
C ILE A 12 -1.28 -3.56 -5.38
N LYS A 13 -0.83 -4.79 -5.70
CA LYS A 13 -0.58 -5.85 -4.72
C LYS A 13 0.45 -5.39 -3.68
N GLY A 14 0.01 -5.39 -2.41
CA GLY A 14 0.84 -5.01 -1.26
C GLY A 14 1.19 -3.52 -1.19
N LYS A 15 0.59 -2.66 -2.02
CA LYS A 15 0.82 -1.21 -1.97
C LYS A 15 -0.21 -0.54 -1.04
N PHE A 16 0.30 0.10 0.00
CA PHE A 16 -0.46 0.87 0.97
C PHE A 16 -0.04 2.33 0.94
N VAL A 17 -0.97 3.22 1.25
CA VAL A 17 -0.73 4.67 1.32
C VAL A 17 -0.93 5.11 2.76
N CYS A 18 -0.03 5.92 3.29
CA CYS A 18 -0.23 6.52 4.61
C CYS A 18 -1.37 7.56 4.58
N ARG A 19 -2.26 7.54 5.58
CA ARG A 19 -3.37 8.51 5.67
C ARG A 19 -2.92 9.94 6.03
N LYS A 20 -1.79 10.09 6.73
CA LYS A 20 -1.23 11.39 7.12
C LYS A 20 -0.40 12.03 6.00
N CYS A 21 0.68 11.37 5.58
CA CYS A 21 1.65 11.95 4.65
C CYS A 21 1.51 11.46 3.20
N LYS A 22 0.48 10.65 2.91
CA LYS A 22 0.17 10.13 1.56
C LYS A 22 1.31 9.34 0.89
N SER A 23 2.37 8.98 1.62
CA SER A 23 3.47 8.18 1.09
C SER A 23 3.02 6.75 0.82
N ALA A 24 3.43 6.19 -0.32
CA ALA A 24 3.22 4.80 -0.65
C ALA A 24 4.28 3.90 -0.01
N ILE A 25 3.87 2.73 0.46
CA ILE A 25 4.70 1.71 1.09
C ILE A 25 4.27 0.36 0.55
N ARG A 26 5.24 -0.51 0.28
CA ARG A 26 4.97 -1.92 0.02
C ARG A 26 5.13 -2.70 1.32
N ALA A 27 4.07 -3.39 1.72
CA ALA A 27 4.07 -4.26 2.89
C ALA A 27 3.07 -5.41 2.70
N SER A 28 3.20 -6.47 3.50
CA SER A 28 2.22 -7.55 3.52
C SER A 28 0.95 -7.09 4.24
N ASN A 29 -0.21 -7.56 3.77
CA ASN A 29 -1.50 -7.17 4.36
C ASN A 29 -1.60 -7.59 5.83
N MET A 30 -1.07 -8.75 6.18
CA MET A 30 -1.05 -9.26 7.56
C MET A 30 -0.32 -8.32 8.52
N MET A 31 0.85 -7.79 8.13
CA MET A 31 1.62 -6.88 8.99
C MET A 31 0.94 -5.50 9.11
N VAL A 32 0.22 -5.06 8.08
CA VAL A 32 -0.55 -3.80 8.12
C VAL A 32 -1.76 -3.95 9.05
N ILE A 33 -2.49 -5.06 8.96
CA ILE A 33 -3.62 -5.37 9.87
C ILE A 33 -3.12 -5.51 11.30
N ALA A 34 -1.99 -6.18 11.53
CA ALA A 34 -1.36 -6.31 12.84
C ALA A 34 -0.73 -5.00 13.37
N GLY A 35 -0.75 -3.91 12.60
CA GLY A 35 -0.21 -2.61 13.03
C GLY A 35 1.32 -2.58 13.23
N LEU A 36 2.03 -3.55 12.66
CA LEU A 36 3.49 -3.68 12.75
C LEU A 36 4.22 -2.77 11.75
N VAL A 37 3.54 -2.39 10.67
CA VAL A 37 4.11 -1.53 9.62
C VAL A 37 3.93 -0.07 9.98
N LYS A 38 5.06 0.63 10.15
CA LYS A 38 5.09 2.08 10.34
C LYS A 38 5.40 2.78 9.03
N CYS A 39 4.83 3.96 8.86
CA CYS A 39 5.18 4.83 7.76
C CYS A 39 6.64 5.31 7.89
N ARG A 40 7.46 5.15 6.86
CA ARG A 40 8.90 5.56 6.90
C ARG A 40 9.10 7.06 7.13
N LYS A 41 8.18 7.91 6.66
CA LYS A 41 8.26 9.38 6.83
C LYS A 41 7.68 9.85 8.17
N CYS A 42 6.39 9.61 8.41
CA CYS A 42 5.68 10.17 9.57
C CYS A 42 5.54 9.20 10.77
N LYS A 43 6.12 8.00 10.69
CA LYS A 43 6.05 6.93 11.72
C LYS A 43 4.64 6.46 12.09
N SER A 44 3.59 6.98 11.46
CA SER A 44 2.20 6.58 11.72
C SER A 44 1.91 5.16 11.23
N ARG A 45 1.03 4.46 11.95
CA ARG A 45 0.59 3.09 11.62
C ARG A 45 -0.71 3.06 10.79
N ILE A 46 -1.25 4.23 10.48
CA ILE A 46 -2.53 4.37 9.77
C ILE A 46 -2.26 4.34 8.27
N LEU A 47 -2.32 3.13 7.71
CA LEU A 47 -2.10 2.83 6.29
C LEU A 47 -3.44 2.43 5.65
N ARG A 48 -3.71 2.92 4.44
CA ARG A 48 -4.88 2.55 3.62
C ARG A 48 -4.45 1.70 2.43
N PRO A 49 -5.21 0.67 2.02
CA PRO A 49 -4.95 -0.05 0.78
C PRO A 49 -5.18 0.87 -0.42
N VAL A 50 -4.39 0.72 -1.48
CA VAL A 50 -4.66 1.36 -2.77
C VAL A 50 -5.76 0.55 -3.48
N ARG A 51 -6.89 1.19 -3.77
CA ARG A 51 -7.95 0.60 -4.61
C ARG A 51 -7.78 1.08 -6.04
N LYS A 52 -8.02 0.19 -7.00
CA LYS A 52 -8.23 0.56 -8.40
C LYS A 52 -9.59 1.26 -8.49
N LYS A 53 -9.66 2.36 -9.24
CA LYS A 53 -10.93 2.89 -9.75
C LYS A 53 -11.29 2.15 -11.02
#